data_AF-A0A929J389-F1
#
_entry.id   AF-A0A929J389-F1
#
_cell.length_a   1.000
_cell.length_b   1.000
_cell.length_c   1.000
_cell.angle_alpha   90.00
_cell.angle_beta   90.00
_cell.angle_gamma   90.00
#
_symmetry.space_group_name_H-M   'P 1'
#
loop_
_entity.id
_entity.type
_entity.pdbx_description
1 polymer ?
#
loop_
_entity_poly.entity_id
_entity_poly.type
_entity_poly.pdbx_seq_one_letter_code
_entity_poly.pdbx_strand_id
1 'polypeptide(L)'
;MPYGWQFKGEEVCIKSTRGKGMNYLGLLSRNNHLVYEAFSKNVNAEMVIQFLDKFSMGLRKQTVVVLDNASIHTAKKLKKCFAAWQHRGLYIFYLPPYSPHLNIIERFWKELKEGWIRPQDYETADSLCSQSNICISW
;
A
#
# COMPACT_ATOMS: atom_id res chain seq x y z
N MET A 1 -13.44 -14.90 8.85
CA MET A 1 -14.06 -16.06 8.17
C MET A 1 -15.50 -15.68 7.91
N PRO A 2 -15.98 -15.67 6.65
CA PRO A 2 -17.41 -15.44 6.40
C PRO A 2 -18.20 -16.58 7.07
N TYR A 3 -19.15 -16.21 7.91
CA TYR A 3 -20.13 -17.11 8.50
C TYR A 3 -21.42 -16.97 7.70
N GLY A 4 -22.01 -18.11 7.33
CA GLY A 4 -23.25 -18.17 6.58
C GLY A 4 -24.11 -19.31 7.11
N TRP A 5 -25.42 -19.10 7.11
CA TRP A 5 -26.37 -20.18 7.33
C TRP A 5 -26.50 -20.98 6.03
N GLN A 6 -26.45 -22.30 6.12
CA GLN A 6 -26.67 -23.21 5.00
C GLN A 6 -27.64 -24.31 5.42
N PHE A 7 -28.51 -24.72 4.52
CA PHE A 7 -29.42 -25.83 4.79
C PHE A 7 -28.67 -27.17 4.73
N LYS A 8 -29.19 -28.17 5.45
CA LYS A 8 -28.63 -29.52 5.45
C LYS A 8 -28.74 -30.12 4.04
N GLY A 9 -27.60 -30.28 3.36
CA GLY A 9 -27.52 -30.82 2.00
C GLY A 9 -27.12 -29.78 0.93
N GLU A 10 -27.00 -28.50 1.28
CA GLU A 10 -26.43 -27.49 0.38
C GLU A 10 -24.91 -27.42 0.52
N GLU A 11 -24.20 -27.48 -0.61
CA GLU A 11 -22.78 -27.17 -0.70
C GLU A 11 -22.60 -25.71 -1.11
N VAL A 12 -22.55 -24.81 -0.13
CA VAL A 12 -22.20 -23.40 -0.35
C VAL A 12 -20.68 -23.27 -0.34
N CYS A 13 -20.08 -23.24 -1.53
CA CYS A 13 -18.65 -23.07 -1.70
C CYS A 13 -18.32 -21.65 -2.15
N ILE A 14 -17.43 -20.96 -1.42
CA ILE A 14 -16.76 -19.78 -1.94
C ILE A 14 -15.58 -20.27 -2.77
N LYS A 15 -15.62 -20.07 -4.09
CA LYS A 15 -14.49 -20.39 -4.96
C LYS A 15 -13.27 -19.59 -4.51
N SER A 16 -12.28 -20.27 -3.95
CA SER A 16 -10.98 -19.68 -3.62
C SER A 16 -10.03 -19.92 -4.78
N THR A 17 -9.72 -18.87 -5.53
CA THR A 17 -8.74 -18.93 -6.61
C THR A 17 -7.45 -18.26 -6.16
N ARG A 18 -6.31 -18.93 -6.33
CA ARG A 18 -5.00 -18.31 -6.09
C ARG A 18 -4.65 -17.40 -7.28
N GLY A 19 -5.20 -16.20 -7.31
CA GLY A 19 -4.90 -15.18 -8.31
C GLY A 19 -3.51 -14.56 -8.11
N LYS A 20 -2.99 -13.87 -9.13
CA LYS A 20 -1.80 -13.01 -8.99
C LYS A 20 -2.22 -11.74 -8.24
N GLY A 21 -1.67 -11.55 -7.04
CA GLY A 21 -1.87 -10.33 -6.26
C GLY A 21 -1.09 -9.14 -6.83
N MET A 22 -1.62 -7.95 -6.62
CA MET A 22 -0.92 -6.68 -6.89
C MET A 22 -0.39 -6.11 -5.57
N ASN A 23 0.80 -5.52 -5.62
CA ASN A 23 1.37 -4.80 -4.49
C ASN A 23 1.34 -3.29 -4.78
N TYR A 24 1.01 -2.51 -3.77
CA TYR A 24 1.00 -1.05 -3.85
C TYR A 24 2.00 -0.48 -2.85
N LEU A 25 2.82 0.45 -3.31
CA LEU A 25 3.53 1.38 -2.43
C LEU A 25 2.80 2.72 -2.50
N GLY A 26 2.45 3.28 -1.35
CA GLY A 26 1.71 4.53 -1.30
C GLY A 26 2.13 5.42 -0.13
N LEU A 27 1.98 6.72 -0.34
CA LEU A 27 2.08 7.77 0.67
C LEU A 27 0.77 8.55 0.66
N LEU A 28 0.09 8.58 1.79
CA LEU A 28 -1.14 9.34 1.97
C LEU A 28 -0.86 10.53 2.89
N SER A 29 -1.22 11.73 2.43
CA SER A 29 -1.19 12.96 3.23
C SER A 29 -2.49 13.13 4.00
N ARG A 30 -2.45 13.89 5.10
CA ARG A 30 -3.66 14.28 5.88
C ARG A 30 -4.65 15.13 5.08
N ASN A 31 -4.21 15.71 3.96
CA ASN A 31 -5.07 16.44 3.03
C ASN A 31 -5.66 15.52 1.94
N ASN A 32 -5.69 14.20 2.17
CA ASN A 32 -6.15 13.16 1.24
C ASN A 32 -5.42 13.13 -0.10
N HIS A 33 -4.19 13.63 -0.14
CA HIS A 33 -3.34 13.50 -1.33
C HIS A 33 -2.58 12.17 -1.28
N LEU A 34 -2.86 11.28 -2.23
CA LEU A 34 -2.20 9.99 -2.36
C LEU A 34 -1.17 10.02 -3.50
N VAL A 35 0.05 9.61 -3.20
CA VAL A 35 1.07 9.27 -4.20
C VAL A 35 1.32 7.78 -4.12
N TYR A 36 1.19 7.05 -5.23
CA TYR A 36 1.34 5.60 -5.21
C TYR A 36 2.00 5.07 -6.48
N GLU A 37 2.56 3.87 -6.38
CA GLU A 37 3.01 3.05 -7.50
C GLU A 37 2.54 1.60 -7.31
N ALA A 38 2.08 0.98 -8.39
CA ALA A 38 1.57 -0.39 -8.42
C ALA A 38 2.59 -1.35 -9.01
N PHE A 39 2.71 -2.54 -8.42
CA PHE A 39 3.69 -3.56 -8.78
C PHE A 39 3.02 -4.92 -8.94
N SER A 40 3.33 -5.61 -10.03
CA SER A 40 2.89 -7.01 -10.27
C SER A 40 3.80 -8.05 -9.59
N LYS A 41 4.84 -7.60 -8.89
CA LYS A 41 5.84 -8.42 -8.19
C LYS A 41 5.93 -7.98 -6.73
N ASN A 42 6.61 -8.81 -5.93
CA ASN A 42 6.91 -8.45 -4.54
C ASN A 42 7.78 -7.19 -4.50
N VAL A 43 7.39 -6.28 -3.61
CA VAL A 43 8.12 -5.05 -3.36
C VAL A 43 9.38 -5.37 -2.56
N ASN A 44 10.51 -4.82 -2.99
CA ASN A 44 11.79 -4.94 -2.29
C ASN A 44 12.30 -3.57 -1.82
N ALA A 45 13.39 -3.57 -1.05
CA ALA A 45 13.96 -2.33 -0.51
C ALA A 45 14.44 -1.37 -1.62
N GLU A 46 14.99 -1.86 -2.74
CA GLU A 46 15.36 -1.01 -3.88
C GLU A 46 14.17 -0.26 -4.48
N MET A 47 13.02 -0.93 -4.65
CA MET A 47 11.80 -0.29 -5.16
C MET A 47 11.32 0.82 -4.23
N VAL A 48 11.37 0.59 -2.91
CA VAL A 48 11.05 1.63 -1.92
C VAL A 48 12.01 2.81 -2.01
N ILE A 49 13.31 2.56 -2.16
CA ILE A 49 14.32 3.61 -2.33
C ILE A 49 14.02 4.44 -3.58
N GLN A 50 13.78 3.80 -4.73
CA GLN A 50 13.48 4.49 -5.98
C GLN A 50 12.22 5.35 -5.87
N PHE A 51 11.18 4.81 -5.25
CA PHE A 51 9.93 5.52 -5.02
C PHE A 51 10.12 6.77 -4.13
N LEU A 52 10.81 6.64 -3.00
CA LEU A 52 11.10 7.77 -2.10
C LEU A 52 12.07 8.77 -2.73
N ASP A 53 13.03 8.30 -3.51
CA ASP A 53 14.00 9.16 -4.20
C ASP A 53 13.30 10.05 -5.23
N LYS A 54 12.44 9.44 -6.08
CA LYS A 54 11.58 10.17 -7.03
C LYS A 54 10.66 11.15 -6.33
N PHE A 55 10.03 10.74 -5.23
CA PHE A 55 9.19 11.61 -4.42
C PHE A 55 9.97 12.81 -3.86
N SER A 56 11.20 12.59 -3.39
CA SER A 56 12.06 13.64 -2.83
C SER A 56 12.42 14.73 -3.83
N MET A 57 12.50 14.43 -5.13
CA MET A 57 12.83 15.41 -6.17
C MET A 57 11.73 16.45 -6.39
N GLY A 58 10.48 16.11 -6.10
CA GLY A 58 9.32 17.01 -6.28
C GLY A 58 9.01 17.89 -5.08
N LEU A 59 9.77 17.79 -3.99
CA LEU A 59 9.47 18.49 -2.74
C LEU A 59 9.78 19.99 -2.84
N ARG A 60 8.82 20.80 -2.42
CA ARG A 60 8.96 22.28 -2.32
C ARG A 60 9.09 22.78 -0.89
N LYS A 61 8.82 21.90 0.08
CA LYS A 61 8.81 22.20 1.52
C LYS A 61 9.36 21.00 2.27
N GLN A 62 9.87 21.25 3.48
CA GLN A 62 10.26 20.18 4.38
C GLN A 62 9.08 19.25 4.61
N THR A 63 9.29 17.96 4.35
CA THR A 63 8.26 16.94 4.34
C THR A 63 8.75 15.76 5.17
N VAL A 64 7.90 15.29 6.08
CA VAL A 64 8.16 14.09 6.89
C VAL A 64 7.32 12.96 6.34
N VAL A 65 7.97 11.88 5.93
CA VAL A 65 7.32 10.61 5.61
C VAL A 65 7.39 9.72 6.83
N VAL A 66 6.21 9.28 7.27
CA VAL A 66 6.05 8.36 8.40
C VAL A 66 5.94 6.95 7.85
N LEU A 67 6.89 6.08 8.20
CA LEU A 67 6.93 4.67 7.80
C LEU A 67 6.64 3.76 9.00
N ASP A 68 6.09 2.59 8.72
CA ASP A 68 6.03 1.52 9.70
C ASP A 68 7.39 0.79 9.80
N ASN A 69 7.46 -0.26 10.63
CA ASN A 69 8.68 -1.03 10.86
C ASN A 69 8.80 -2.26 9.93
N ALA A 70 8.15 -2.29 8.76
CA ALA A 70 8.33 -3.42 7.86
C ALA A 70 9.81 -3.62 7.50
N SER A 71 10.23 -4.87 7.33
CA SER A 71 11.63 -5.22 7.06
C SER A 71 12.18 -4.55 5.80
N ILE A 72 11.31 -4.31 4.81
CA ILE A 72 11.64 -3.59 3.57
C ILE A 72 11.94 -2.10 3.80
N HIS A 73 11.32 -1.48 4.80
CA HIS A 73 11.54 -0.08 5.16
C HIS A 73 12.73 0.10 6.10
N THR A 74 13.03 -0.90 6.94
CA THR A 74 14.15 -0.83 7.90
C THR A 74 15.50 -1.29 7.34
N ALA A 75 15.55 -1.62 6.05
CA ALA A 75 16.76 -2.09 5.38
C ALA A 75 17.91 -1.09 5.49
N LYS A 76 19.13 -1.58 5.75
CA LYS A 76 20.35 -0.75 5.87
C LYS A 76 20.59 0.15 4.66
N LYS A 77 20.17 -0.28 3.47
CA LYS A 77 20.30 0.48 2.22
C LYS A 77 19.46 1.77 2.24
N LEU A 78 18.24 1.75 2.80
CA LEU A 78 17.43 2.97 2.95
C LEU A 78 18.13 4.00 3.83
N LYS A 79 18.69 3.57 4.96
CA LYS A 79 19.39 4.47 5.90
C LYS A 79 20.56 5.22 5.24
N LYS A 80 21.22 4.63 4.24
CA LYS A 80 22.28 5.30 3.47
C LYS A 80 21.76 6.45 2.60
N CYS A 81 20.49 6.42 2.20
CA CYS A 81 19.87 7.46 1.39
C CYS A 81 19.36 8.65 2.23
N PHE A 82 19.27 8.51 3.55
CA PHE A 82 18.64 9.51 4.43
C PHE A 82 19.29 10.89 4.32
N ALA A 83 20.61 10.96 4.30
CA ALA A 83 21.31 12.24 4.18
C ALA A 83 20.98 12.98 2.87
N ALA A 84 20.93 12.24 1.75
CA ALA A 84 20.57 12.79 0.45
C ALA A 84 19.11 13.28 0.42
N TRP A 85 18.20 12.50 1.01
CA TRP A 85 16.79 12.87 1.13
C TRP A 85 16.58 14.08 2.03
N GLN A 86 17.28 14.16 3.16
CA GLN A 86 17.23 15.31 4.07
C GLN A 86 17.72 16.59 3.40
N HIS A 87 18.77 16.51 2.58
CA HIS A 87 19.23 17.65 1.77
C HIS A 87 18.17 18.13 0.77
N ARG A 88 17.28 17.25 0.32
CA ARG A 88 16.11 17.57 -0.53
C ARG A 88 14.86 17.94 0.28
N GLY A 89 14.97 18.04 1.60
CA GLY A 89 13.87 18.36 2.51
C GLY A 89 12.95 17.18 2.84
N LEU A 90 13.33 15.93 2.51
CA LEU A 90 12.61 14.72 2.90
C LEU A 90 13.21 14.12 4.18
N TYR A 91 12.38 13.99 5.21
CA TYR A 91 12.75 13.39 6.49
C TYR A 91 11.94 12.11 6.69
N ILE A 92 12.60 11.06 7.18
CA ILE A 92 11.95 9.78 7.48
C ILE A 92 11.75 9.65 8.98
N PHE A 93 10.52 9.34 9.39
CA PHE A 93 10.15 9.03 10.76
C PHE A 93 9.55 7.63 10.82
N TYR A 94 9.94 6.82 11.81
CA TYR A 94 9.39 5.49 12.01
C TYR A 94 8.38 5.50 13.14
N LEU A 95 7.23 4.88 12.93
CA LEU A 95 6.23 4.67 13.99
C LEU A 95 6.78 3.75 15.09
N PRO A 96 6.23 3.82 16.31
CA PRO A 96 6.44 2.78 17.31
C PRO A 96 6.04 1.40 16.75
N PRO A 97 6.76 0.32 17.14
CA PRO A 97 6.38 -1.04 16.75
C PRO A 97 4.91 -1.35 17.08
N TYR A 98 4.29 -2.20 16.24
CA TYR A 98 2.91 -2.69 16.43
C TYR A 98 1.83 -1.60 16.54
N SER A 99 2.05 -0.44 15.91
CA SER A 99 1.10 0.69 15.94
C SER A 99 0.46 0.99 14.56
N PRO A 100 -0.16 0.00 13.88
CA PRO A 100 -0.74 0.20 12.54
C PRO A 100 -1.90 1.21 12.53
N HIS A 101 -2.60 1.37 13.65
CA HIS A 101 -3.68 2.35 13.83
C HIS A 101 -3.20 3.82 13.71
N LEU A 102 -1.89 4.07 13.84
CA LEU A 102 -1.29 5.39 13.63
C LEU A 102 -0.94 5.66 12.15
N ASN A 103 -0.93 4.62 11.31
CA ASN A 103 -0.66 4.75 9.89
C ASN A 103 -1.96 4.99 9.12
N ILE A 104 -2.25 6.24 8.77
CA ILE A 104 -3.52 6.64 8.14
C ILE A 104 -3.80 5.92 6.81
N ILE A 105 -2.77 5.48 6.09
CA ILE A 105 -2.94 4.77 4.82
C ILE A 105 -3.53 3.37 5.01
N GLU A 106 -3.37 2.76 6.18
CA GLU A 106 -3.97 1.45 6.48
C GLU A 106 -5.50 1.51 6.42
N ARG A 107 -6.08 2.62 6.89
CA ARG A 107 -7.52 2.84 6.76
C ARG A 107 -7.92 2.97 5.29
N PHE A 108 -7.16 3.71 4.49
CA PHE A 108 -7.42 3.83 3.06
C PHE A 108 -7.38 2.46 2.36
N TRP A 109 -6.36 1.65 2.63
CA TRP A 109 -6.28 0.30 2.06
C TRP A 109 -7.42 -0.62 2.51
N LYS A 110 -7.90 -0.45 3.74
CA LYS A 110 -9.08 -1.17 4.23
C LYS A 110 -10.33 -0.79 3.44
N GLU A 111 -10.62 0.50 3.29
CA GLU A 111 -11.77 0.99 2.52
C GLU A 111 -11.70 0.54 1.04
N LEU A 112 -10.50 0.59 0.45
CA LEU A 112 -10.29 0.12 -0.93
C LEU A 112 -10.64 -1.37 -1.06
N LYS A 113 -10.15 -2.23 -0.15
CA LYS A 113 -10.33 -3.69 -0.21
C LYS A 113 -11.73 -4.15 0.17
N GLU A 114 -12.33 -3.52 1.18
CA GLU A 114 -13.62 -3.97 1.73
C GLU A 114 -14.81 -3.23 1.10
N GLY A 115 -14.61 -1.99 0.67
CA GLY A 115 -15.68 -1.13 0.15
C GLY A 115 -15.70 -1.03 -1.37
N TRP A 116 -14.54 -0.79 -2.00
CA TRP A 116 -14.50 -0.31 -3.39
C TRP A 116 -14.22 -1.40 -4.42
N ILE A 117 -13.43 -2.41 -4.06
CA ILE A 117 -13.14 -3.55 -4.93
C ILE A 117 -14.20 -4.63 -4.70
N ARG A 118 -14.87 -5.06 -5.77
CA ARG A 118 -15.89 -6.11 -5.70
C ARG A 118 -15.27 -7.49 -5.93
N PRO A 119 -15.92 -8.57 -5.47
CA PRO A 119 -15.44 -9.93 -5.70
C PRO A 119 -15.12 -10.26 -7.17
N GLN A 120 -15.89 -9.72 -8.12
CA GLN A 120 -15.67 -9.94 -9.55
C GLN A 120 -14.37 -9.32 -10.05
N ASP A 121 -13.92 -8.23 -9.42
CA ASP A 121 -12.71 -7.53 -9.83
C ASP A 121 -11.44 -8.34 -9.47
N TYR A 122 -11.55 -9.35 -8.59
CA TYR A 122 -10.47 -10.28 -8.25
C TYR A 122 -10.29 -11.44 -9.25
N GLU A 123 -11.14 -11.55 -10.28
CA GLU A 123 -11.08 -12.67 -11.23
C GLU A 123 -9.79 -12.68 -12.06
N THR A 124 -9.27 -11.50 -12.41
CA THR A 124 -8.02 -11.36 -13.17
C THR A 124 -7.14 -10.26 -12.59
N ALA A 125 -5.83 -10.40 -12.73
CA ALA A 125 -4.88 -9.38 -12.27
C ALA A 125 -5.09 -8.03 -12.99
N ASP A 126 -5.48 -8.06 -14.27
CA ASP A 126 -5.73 -6.86 -15.07
C ASP A 126 -7.01 -6.16 -14.61
N SER A 127 -8.08 -6.89 -14.33
CA SER A 127 -9.32 -6.31 -13.77
C SER A 127 -9.07 -5.71 -12.40
N LEU A 128 -8.30 -6.40 -11.54
CA LEU A 128 -7.94 -5.90 -10.22
C LEU A 128 -7.11 -4.62 -10.31
N CYS A 129 -6.12 -4.59 -11.20
CA CYS A 129 -5.27 -3.42 -11.44
C CYS A 129 -6.10 -2.23 -11.93
N SER A 130 -6.93 -2.46 -12.95
CA SER A 130 -7.78 -1.45 -13.56
C SER A 130 -8.74 -0.86 -12.53
N GLN A 131 -9.48 -1.71 -11.82
CA GLN A 131 -10.45 -1.25 -10.83
C GLN A 131 -9.78 -0.53 -9.67
N SER A 132 -8.65 -1.04 -9.17
CA SER A 132 -7.90 -0.38 -8.10
C SER A 132 -7.44 1.02 -8.53
N ASN A 133 -6.89 1.16 -9.73
CA ASN A 133 -6.45 2.45 -10.25
C ASN A 133 -7.61 3.43 -10.44
N ILE A 134 -8.78 2.94 -10.89
CA ILE A 134 -10.00 3.73 -10.98
C ILE A 134 -10.38 4.20 -9.57
N CYS A 135 -10.57 3.29 -8.61
CA CYS A 135 -10.98 3.61 -7.25
C CYS A 135 -10.03 4.58 -6.54
N ILE A 136 -8.73 4.50 -6.80
CA ILE A 136 -7.72 5.39 -6.23
C ILE A 136 -7.78 6.80 -6.87
N SER A 137 -8.34 6.94 -8.07
CA SER A 137 -8.44 8.22 -8.80
C SER A 137 -9.69 9.05 -8.49
N TRP A 138 -10.63 8.51 -7.70
CA TRP A 138 -11.85 9.20 -7.22
C TRP A 138 -11.60 9.88 -5.87
#